data_AF-A0A955TP66-F1
#
_entry.id   AF-A0A955TP66-F1
#
_cell.length_a   1.000
_cell.length_b   1.000
_cell.length_c   1.000
_cell.angle_alpha   90.00
_cell.angle_beta   90.00
_cell.angle_gamma   90.00
#
_symmetry.space_group_name_H-M   'P 1'
#
loop_
_entity.id
_entity.type
_entity.pdbx_description
1 polymer ?
#
loop_
_entity_poly.entity_id
_entity_poly.type
_entity_poly.pdbx_seq_one_letter_code
_entity_poly.pdbx_strand_id
1 'polypeptide(L)' 'LIWKNYTHEPHSIVSDDCGRLSDCSFDSGVLRPEERFSLPSLAPGRYPYHCGLHPFMRGLLTINPAPSPLVDI' A
#
# COMPACT_ATOMS: atom_id res chain seq x y z
N LEU A 1 -2.74 5.35 6.32
CA LEU A 1 -3.52 4.09 6.24
C LEU A 1 -2.71 2.98 6.90
N ILE A 2 -3.30 2.11 7.72
CA ILE A 2 -2.58 0.99 8.37
C ILE A 2 -3.00 -0.32 7.70
N TRP A 3 -2.02 -1.07 7.23
CA TRP A 3 -2.18 -2.45 6.79
C TRP A 3 -1.89 -3.39 7.95
N LYS A 4 -2.69 -4.44 8.14
CA LYS A 4 -2.46 -5.45 9.18
C LYS A 4 -2.61 -6.85 8.61
N ASN A 5 -1.70 -7.74 8.96
CA ASN A 5 -1.84 -9.15 8.66
C ASN A 5 -2.74 -9.82 9.72
N TYR A 6 -3.96 -10.18 9.34
CA TYR A 6 -4.92 -10.89 10.21
C TYR A 6 -4.86 -12.41 10.03
N THR A 7 -3.99 -12.91 9.17
CA THR A 7 -3.87 -14.34 8.87
C THR A 7 -2.72 -14.98 9.66
N HIS A 8 -2.64 -16.30 9.62
CA HIS A 8 -1.58 -17.07 10.28
C HIS A 8 -0.29 -17.17 9.46
N GLU A 9 -0.35 -16.87 8.16
CA GLU A 9 0.82 -16.92 7.28
C GLU A 9 1.51 -15.56 7.19
N PRO A 10 2.83 -15.50 6.99
CA PRO A 10 3.52 -14.24 6.75
C PRO A 10 3.12 -13.65 5.39
N HIS A 11 2.92 -12.34 5.35
CA HIS A 11 2.58 -11.61 4.13
C HIS A 11 3.41 -10.34 3.99
N SER A 12 3.26 -9.65 2.87
CA SER A 12 3.80 -8.31 2.64
C SER A 12 2.87 -7.53 1.72
N ILE A 13 3.07 -6.22 1.66
CA ILE A 13 2.46 -5.34 0.67
C ILE A 13 3.58 -4.57 -0.01
N VAL A 14 3.82 -4.89 -1.28
CA VAL A 14 4.88 -4.34 -2.13
C VAL A 14 4.24 -3.68 -3.33
N SER A 15 4.54 -2.40 -3.55
CA SER A 15 4.05 -1.67 -4.70
C SER A 15 4.69 -2.19 -6.00
N ASP A 16 3.90 -2.32 -7.08
CA ASP A 16 4.37 -2.83 -8.38
C ASP A 16 5.31 -1.85 -9.12
N ASP A 17 5.51 -0.63 -8.59
CA ASP A 17 6.49 0.34 -9.07
C ASP A 17 7.91 0.10 -8.52
N CYS A 18 8.06 -0.75 -7.51
CA CYS A 18 9.35 -1.20 -7.01
C CYS A 18 10.21 -1.77 -8.13
N GLY A 19 11.35 -1.14 -8.39
CA GLY A 19 12.33 -1.58 -9.39
C GLY A 19 12.22 -0.91 -10.77
N ARG A 20 11.27 0.01 -10.99
CA ARG A 20 11.25 0.85 -12.20
C ARG A 20 12.04 2.14 -12.08
N LEU A 21 12.16 2.64 -10.86
CA LEU A 21 12.88 3.84 -10.45
C LEU A 21 13.43 3.52 -9.05
N SER A 22 14.57 4.06 -8.66
CA SER A 22 15.27 3.69 -7.41
C SER A 22 14.46 3.81 -6.10
N ASP A 23 13.23 4.32 -6.14
CA ASP A 23 12.32 4.45 -5.00
C ASP A 23 10.99 3.71 -5.26
N CYS A 24 10.57 2.91 -4.29
CA CYS A 24 9.24 2.30 -4.22
C CYS A 24 8.21 3.27 -3.65
N SER A 25 6.96 3.25 -4.13
CA SER A 25 5.87 3.95 -3.42
C SER A 25 5.66 3.41 -2.00
N PHE A 26 5.78 2.10 -1.82
CA PHE A 26 5.83 1.42 -0.52
C PHE A 26 6.33 -0.02 -0.66
N ASP A 27 7.01 -0.49 0.38
CA ASP A 27 7.34 -1.90 0.63
C ASP A 27 7.30 -2.11 2.15
N SER A 28 6.43 -3.00 2.62
CA SER A 28 6.33 -3.28 4.06
C SER A 28 7.43 -4.17 4.62
N GLY A 29 8.21 -4.84 3.77
CA GLY A 29 8.89 -6.07 4.15
C GLY A 29 7.91 -7.16 4.61
N VAL A 30 8.42 -8.18 5.28
CA VAL A 30 7.59 -9.28 5.80
C VAL A 30 6.84 -8.84 7.06
N LEU A 31 5.52 -9.05 7.05
CA LEU A 31 4.61 -8.90 8.17
C LEU A 31 4.16 -10.29 8.66
N ARG A 32 4.59 -10.66 9.86
CA ARG A 32 4.11 -11.84 10.59
C ARG A 32 2.63 -11.66 11.02
N PRO A 33 1.98 -12.73 11.52
CA PRO A 33 0.63 -12.60 12.07
C PRO A 33 0.54 -11.45 13.08
N GLU A 34 -0.55 -10.68 12.97
CA GLU A 34 -0.87 -9.50 13.78
C GLU A 34 0.03 -8.27 13.60
N GLU A 35 1.13 -8.36 12.86
CA GLU A 35 1.99 -7.22 12.55
C GLU A 35 1.31 -6.22 11.61
N ARG A 36 1.76 -4.97 11.71
CA ARG A 36 1.17 -3.82 11.04
C ARG A 36 2.22 -3.03 10.28
N PHE A 37 1.81 -2.47 9.16
CA PHE A 37 2.59 -1.51 8.37
C PHE A 37 1.78 -0.24 8.18
N SER A 38 2.40 0.90 8.47
CA SER A 38 1.82 2.22 8.18
C SER A 38 2.26 2.64 6.79
N LEU A 39 1.31 2.73 5.86
CA LEU A 39 1.59 3.27 4.54
C LEU A 39 2.06 4.73 4.65
N PRO A 40 3.06 5.14 3.85
CA PRO A 40 3.49 6.54 3.80
C PRO A 40 2.36 7.43 3.27
N SER A 41 2.57 8.75 3.33
CA SER A 41 1.68 9.68 2.63
C SER A 41 1.85 9.47 1.13
N LEU A 42 0.75 9.16 0.45
CA LEU A 42 0.72 8.92 -0.98
C LEU A 42 -0.08 10.03 -1.66
N ALA A 43 0.38 10.48 -2.82
CA ALA A 43 -0.37 11.42 -3.64
C ALA A 43 -1.66 10.76 -4.16
N PRO A 44 -2.67 11.55 -4.58
CA PRO A 44 -3.82 11.00 -5.28
C PRO A 44 -3.38 10.22 -6.52
N GLY A 45 -3.90 9.00 -6.67
CA GLY A 45 -3.40 8.08 -7.69
C GLY A 45 -3.80 6.63 -7.46
N ARG A 46 -3.26 5.76 -8.31
CA ARG A 46 -3.51 4.32 -8.34
C ARG A 46 -2.20 3.57 -8.13
N TYR A 47 -2.17 2.74 -7.10
CA TYR A 47 -0.98 1.98 -6.68
C TYR A 47 -1.33 0.48 -6.72
N PRO A 48 -1.09 -0.20 -7.85
CA PRO A 48 -1.15 -1.66 -7.90
C PRO A 48 -0.06 -2.25 -7.00
N TYR A 49 -0.39 -3.29 -6.27
CA TYR A 49 0.52 -3.94 -5.34
C TYR A 49 0.33 -5.45 -5.34
N HIS A 50 1.34 -6.14 -4.82
CA HIS A 50 1.30 -7.57 -4.59
C HIS A 50 1.92 -7.93 -3.24
N CYS A 51 1.67 -9.16 -2.79
CA CYS A 51 2.47 -9.76 -1.74
C CYS A 51 3.76 -10.32 -2.36
N GLY A 52 4.91 -9.88 -1.85
CA GLY A 52 6.23 -10.36 -2.30
C GLY A 52 6.49 -11.84 -2.01
N LEU A 53 5.85 -12.41 -0.98
CA LEU A 53 5.92 -13.85 -0.68
C LEU A 53 4.96 -14.69 -1.54
N HIS A 54 3.83 -14.08 -1.92
CA HIS A 54 2.73 -14.74 -2.62
C HIS A 54 2.30 -13.87 -3.80
N PRO A 55 3.04 -13.86 -4.94
CA PRO A 55 2.84 -12.87 -6.02
C PRO A 55 1.48 -12.92 -6.72
N PHE A 56 0.72 -13.99 -6.50
CA PHE A 56 -0.67 -14.13 -6.94
C PHE A 56 -1.66 -13.30 -6.12
N MET A 57 -1.30 -12.92 -4.89
CA MET A 57 -2.09 -12.00 -4.07
C MET A 57 -1.83 -10.57 -4.55
N ARG A 58 -2.76 -10.02 -5.32
CA ARG A 58 -2.65 -8.69 -5.91
C ARG A 58 -3.81 -7.82 -5.47
N GLY A 59 -3.57 -6.52 -5.42
CA GLY A 59 -4.59 -5.54 -5.13
C GLY A 59 -4.29 -4.19 -5.76
N LEU A 60 -5.21 -3.26 -5.57
CA LEU A 60 -5.11 -1.89 -6.04
C LEU A 60 -5.49 -0.94 -4.91
N LEU A 61 -4.55 -0.09 -4.50
CA LEU A 61 -4.84 1.03 -3.61
C LEU A 61 -5.14 2.26 -4.46
N THR A 62 -6.32 2.86 -4.24
CA THR A 62 -6.70 4.13 -4.89
C THR A 62 -6.77 5.22 -3.85
N ILE A 63 -5.97 6.28 -4.04
CA ILE A 63 -5.98 7.47 -3.20
C ILE A 63 -6.75 8.54 -3.95
N ASN A 64 -7.88 8.96 -3.39
CA ASN A 64 -8.68 10.03 -3.96
C ASN A 64 -8.07 11.39 -3.58
N PRO A 65 -8.23 12.42 -4.42
CA PRO A 65 -7.95 13.79 -4.02
C PRO A 65 -8.72 14.13 -2.75
N ALA A 66 -8.14 14.99 -1.90
CA ALA A 66 -8.90 15.62 -0.84
C ALA A 66 -10.10 16.35 -1.47
N PRO A 67 -11.28 16.37 -0.83
CA PRO A 67 -12.38 17.20 -1.27
C PRO A 67 -11.88 18.65 -1.42
N SER A 68 -12.26 19.32 -2.52
CA SER A 68 -12.05 20.76 -2.61
C SER A 68 -12.73 21.41 -1.41
N PRO A 69 -12.06 22.32 -0.67
CA PRO A 69 -12.73 23.03 0.40
C PRO A 69 -13.94 23.75 -0.19
N LEU A 70 -15.12 23.54 0.41
CA LEU A 70 -16.31 24.28 0.07
C LEU A 70 -15.98 25.77 0.30
N VAL A 71 -16.01 26.55 -0.78
CA VAL A 71 -15.99 28.00 -0.67
C VAL A 71 -17.43 28.40 -0.42
N ASP A 72 -17.74 28.75 0.84
CA ASP A 72 -19.00 29.42 1.16
C ASP A 72 -19.00 30.77 0.43
N ILE A 73 -19.94 30.96 -0.50
CA ILE A 73 -20.21 32.23 -1.20
C ILE A 73 -21.23 33.03 -0.39
#